data_AF-A0A844YTM0-F1
#
_entry.id   AF-A0A844YTM0-F1
#
_cell.length_a   1.000
_cell.length_b   1.000
_cell.length_c   1.000
_cell.angle_alpha   90.00
_cell.angle_beta   90.00
_cell.angle_gamma   90.00
#
_symmetry.space_group_name_H-M   'P 1'
#
loop_
_entity.id
_entity.type
_entity.pdbx_description
1 polymer ?
#
loop_
_entity_poly.entity_id
_entity_poly.type
_entity_poly.pdbx_seq_one_letter_code
_entity_poly.pdbx_strand_id
1 'polypeptide(L)'
;MYSGFRTAGGAASERWQARVFDNLPELPAAMSSTAHFLGLLATTLHVLIAVTAGFALRIALARKQQPWHGQIWLFLLVLFVLLALARYFNAEEMLRNHLRQTLWSNGIFDHRREYQRPVVAAVLVAAAAVGFLAWHPLAGGLPGRRNVAVALALAGGVGMLFLTGLRHVSLHAVDALLYGPAKLNIVFEGGIALLVGMAAVRYIRIVSGTDPLSAKKPPEG
;
A
#
# COMPACT_ATOMS: atom_id res chain seq x y z
N MET A 1 6.54 -26.97 46.76
CA MET A 1 7.95 -26.64 47.05
C MET A 1 8.75 -26.75 45.74
N TYR A 2 8.77 -25.69 44.94
CA TYR A 2 9.68 -25.55 43.79
C TYR A 2 10.05 -24.07 43.69
N SER A 3 11.05 -23.67 44.47
CA SER A 3 11.67 -22.35 44.46
C SER A 3 13.17 -22.56 44.35
N GLY A 4 13.79 -22.27 43.21
CA GLY A 4 15.26 -22.38 43.13
C GLY A 4 15.94 -22.41 41.76
N PHE A 5 15.34 -21.92 40.68
CA PHE A 5 16.06 -21.76 39.39
C PHE A 5 15.85 -20.37 38.78
N ARG A 6 16.22 -19.36 39.57
CA ARG A 6 16.72 -18.04 39.14
C ARG A 6 18.02 -17.93 39.94
N THR A 7 19.23 -17.83 39.39
CA THR A 7 19.76 -16.64 38.71
C THR A 7 21.22 -16.93 38.29
N ALA A 8 21.54 -16.90 37.00
CA ALA A 8 22.93 -16.72 36.53
C ALA A 8 22.96 -16.17 35.09
N GLY A 9 22.06 -16.64 34.22
CA GLY A 9 21.96 -16.17 32.83
C GLY A 9 21.46 -14.72 32.69
N GLY A 10 20.53 -14.28 33.54
CA GLY A 10 19.90 -12.95 33.41
C GLY A 10 20.87 -11.78 33.60
N ALA A 11 21.81 -11.87 34.54
CA ALA A 11 22.77 -10.81 34.81
C ALA A 11 23.81 -10.65 33.68
N ALA A 12 24.09 -11.73 32.94
CA ALA A 12 25.00 -11.68 31.79
C ALA A 12 24.31 -11.08 30.56
N SER A 13 23.03 -11.39 30.33
CA SER A 13 22.25 -10.78 29.23
C SER A 13 22.00 -9.29 29.46
N GLU A 14 21.76 -8.85 30.70
CA GLU A 14 21.58 -7.42 31.02
C GLU A 14 22.86 -6.61 30.77
N ARG A 15 24.04 -7.14 31.16
CA ARG A 15 25.33 -6.47 30.91
C ARG A 15 25.71 -6.43 29.44
N TRP A 16 25.32 -7.43 28.65
CA TRP A 16 25.54 -7.42 27.20
C TRP A 16 24.63 -6.41 26.50
N GLN A 17 23.35 -6.33 26.91
CA GLN A 17 22.43 -5.32 26.38
C GLN A 17 22.94 -3.90 26.69
N ALA A 18 23.26 -3.58 27.95
CA ALA A 18 23.77 -2.26 28.32
C ALA A 18 25.02 -1.86 27.50
N ARG A 19 25.99 -2.78 27.37
CA ARG A 19 27.25 -2.49 26.66
C ARG A 19 27.09 -2.35 25.15
N VAL A 20 26.10 -3.02 24.56
CA VAL A 20 25.77 -2.84 23.13
C VAL A 20 25.07 -1.51 22.91
N PHE A 21 24.10 -1.14 23.76
CA PHE A 21 23.40 0.13 23.63
C PHE A 21 24.29 1.35 23.91
N ASP A 22 25.22 1.27 24.86
CA ASP A 22 26.15 2.37 25.19
C ASP A 22 27.24 2.61 24.11
N ASN A 23 27.52 1.61 23.26
CA ASN A 23 28.53 1.71 22.19
C ASN A 23 27.93 1.82 20.79
N LEU A 24 26.61 1.93 20.65
CA LEU A 24 26.04 2.26 19.36
C LEU A 24 26.43 3.71 19.06
N PRO A 25 27.25 3.97 18.00
CA PRO A 25 27.51 5.34 17.60
C PRO A 25 26.16 6.00 17.40
N GLU A 26 25.95 7.18 17.99
CA GLU A 26 24.72 7.94 17.78
C GLU A 26 24.43 7.96 16.29
N LEU A 27 23.41 7.20 15.89
CA LEU A 27 23.08 7.08 14.48
C LEU A 27 22.83 8.51 14.00
N PRO A 28 23.58 8.99 12.99
CA PRO A 28 23.62 10.40 12.68
C PRO A 28 22.20 10.90 12.47
N ALA A 29 21.83 12.00 13.12
CA ALA A 29 20.51 12.62 13.03
C ALA A 29 20.03 12.83 11.56
N ALA A 30 20.94 12.79 10.59
CA ALA A 30 20.64 12.76 9.16
C ALA A 30 19.87 11.51 8.68
N MET A 31 19.98 10.35 9.34
CA MET A 31 19.23 9.15 8.95
C MET A 31 17.75 9.22 9.34
N SER A 32 17.42 9.86 10.48
CA SER A 32 16.02 10.02 10.90
C SER A 32 15.26 11.03 10.02
N SER A 33 15.94 12.08 9.55
CA SER A 33 15.31 13.11 8.69
C SER A 33 14.91 12.57 7.32
N THR A 34 15.73 11.70 6.71
CA THR A 34 15.42 11.12 5.39
C THR A 34 14.24 10.15 5.42
N ALA A 35 14.16 9.29 6.44
CA ALA A 35 13.02 8.37 6.61
C ALA A 35 11.72 9.13 6.86
N HIS A 36 11.76 10.15 7.72
CA HIS A 36 10.61 11.01 8.00
C HIS A 36 10.13 11.76 6.75
N PHE A 37 11.06 12.34 5.98
CA PHE A 37 10.74 13.03 4.72
C PHE A 37 10.07 12.10 3.69
N LEU A 38 10.58 10.89 3.51
CA LEU A 38 9.99 9.90 2.60
C LEU A 38 8.60 9.44 3.04
N GLY A 39 8.38 9.30 4.35
CA GLY A 39 7.07 9.01 4.94
C GLY A 39 6.04 10.11 4.63
N LEU A 40 6.42 11.37 4.81
CA LEU A 40 5.58 12.53 4.49
C LEU A 40 5.28 12.66 3.01
N LEU A 41 6.26 12.40 2.14
CA LEU A 41 6.08 12.44 0.69
C LEU A 41 5.07 11.39 0.23
N ALA A 42 5.21 10.14 0.70
CA ALA A 42 4.25 9.07 0.40
C ALA A 42 2.84 9.40 0.92
N THR A 43 2.74 9.96 2.12
CA THR A 43 1.46 10.36 2.73
C THR A 43 0.78 11.46 1.89
N THR A 44 1.53 12.49 1.52
CA THR A 44 1.05 13.59 0.65
C THR A 44 0.57 13.06 -0.69
N LEU A 45 1.31 12.12 -1.29
CA LEU A 45 0.93 11.47 -2.53
C LEU A 45 -0.40 10.73 -2.38
N HIS A 46 -0.56 9.90 -1.34
CA HIS A 46 -1.81 9.18 -1.09
C HIS A 46 -3.01 10.13 -0.88
N VAL A 47 -2.82 11.24 -0.16
CA VAL A 47 -3.86 12.26 0.00
C VAL A 47 -4.23 12.89 -1.35
N LEU A 48 -3.25 13.21 -2.19
CA LEU A 48 -3.50 13.75 -3.53
C LEU A 48 -4.31 12.76 -4.39
N ILE A 49 -3.95 11.46 -4.35
CA ILE A 49 -4.70 10.43 -5.08
C ILE A 49 -6.12 10.29 -4.52
N ALA A 50 -6.30 10.29 -3.20
CA ALA A 50 -7.62 10.27 -2.58
C ALA A 50 -8.49 11.45 -3.03
N VAL A 51 -7.94 12.67 -3.03
CA VAL A 51 -8.65 13.88 -3.50
C VAL A 51 -9.06 13.74 -4.96
N THR A 52 -8.16 13.30 -5.84
CA THR A 52 -8.47 13.11 -7.27
C THR A 52 -9.50 12.01 -7.51
N ALA A 53 -9.44 10.90 -6.75
CA ALA A 53 -10.46 9.85 -6.77
C ALA A 53 -11.83 10.37 -6.28
N GLY A 54 -11.85 11.23 -5.26
CA GLY A 54 -13.05 11.90 -4.78
C GLY A 54 -13.69 12.81 -5.83
N PHE A 55 -12.89 13.56 -6.59
CA PHE A 55 -13.39 14.33 -7.74
C PHE A 55 -13.94 13.43 -8.84
N ALA A 56 -13.26 12.34 -9.18
CA ALA A 56 -13.73 11.36 -10.16
C ALA A 56 -15.06 10.71 -9.74
N LEU A 57 -15.20 10.35 -8.46
CA LEU A 57 -16.43 9.86 -7.86
C LEU A 57 -17.56 10.88 -8.01
N ARG A 58 -17.34 12.12 -7.57
CA ARG A 58 -18.34 13.19 -7.65
C ARG A 58 -18.83 13.39 -9.08
N ILE A 59 -17.92 13.39 -10.05
CA ILE A 59 -18.25 13.53 -11.47
C ILE A 59 -19.01 12.31 -11.99
N ALA A 60 -18.61 11.09 -11.61
CA ALA A 60 -19.32 9.88 -11.99
C ALA A 60 -20.79 9.91 -11.53
N LEU A 61 -21.02 10.32 -10.29
CA LEU A 61 -22.36 10.45 -9.70
C LEU A 61 -23.15 11.58 -10.37
N ALA A 62 -22.57 12.77 -10.51
CA ALA A 62 -23.24 13.94 -11.10
C ALA A 62 -23.64 13.73 -12.57
N ARG A 63 -22.82 12.98 -13.32
CA ARG A 63 -23.08 12.66 -14.74
C ARG A 63 -23.80 11.34 -14.94
N LYS A 64 -24.40 10.76 -13.89
CA LYS A 64 -25.16 9.50 -13.91
C LYS A 64 -24.45 8.40 -14.72
N GLN A 65 -23.14 8.26 -14.53
CA GLN A 65 -22.39 7.17 -15.16
C GLN A 65 -22.83 5.82 -14.58
N GLN A 66 -22.39 4.74 -15.21
CA GLN A 66 -22.73 3.39 -14.75
C GLN A 66 -22.35 3.23 -13.25
N PRO A 67 -23.20 2.56 -12.44
CA PRO A 67 -23.06 2.57 -10.98
C PRO A 67 -21.73 2.00 -10.50
N TRP A 68 -21.18 1.02 -11.25
CA TRP A 68 -19.89 0.41 -10.93
C TRP A 68 -18.71 1.39 -11.04
N HIS A 69 -18.78 2.44 -11.88
CA HIS A 69 -17.76 3.51 -11.87
C HIS A 69 -17.72 4.21 -10.51
N GLY A 70 -18.90 4.56 -9.97
CA GLY A 70 -19.02 5.20 -8.67
C GLY A 70 -18.49 4.29 -7.55
N GLN A 71 -18.83 3.01 -7.59
CA GLN A 71 -18.33 2.03 -6.60
C GLN A 71 -16.81 1.91 -6.63
N ILE A 72 -16.18 1.85 -7.82
CA ILE A 72 -14.71 1.78 -7.94
C ILE A 72 -14.05 3.07 -7.43
N TRP A 73 -14.54 4.24 -7.83
CA TRP A 73 -13.94 5.50 -7.36
C TRP A 73 -14.12 5.70 -5.86
N LEU A 74 -15.25 5.26 -5.29
CA LEU A 74 -15.45 5.24 -3.84
C LEU A 74 -14.49 4.28 -3.15
N PHE A 75 -14.33 3.06 -3.68
CA PHE A 75 -13.36 2.10 -3.16
C PHE A 75 -11.94 2.67 -3.18
N LEU A 76 -11.51 3.26 -4.30
CA LEU A 76 -10.17 3.87 -4.41
C LEU A 76 -10.01 5.06 -3.46
N LEU A 77 -11.02 5.92 -3.33
CA LEU A 77 -11.01 7.02 -2.35
C LEU A 77 -10.79 6.49 -0.93
N VAL A 78 -11.59 5.52 -0.50
CA VAL A 78 -11.50 4.92 0.83
C VAL A 78 -10.13 4.25 1.02
N LEU A 79 -9.68 3.48 0.04
CA LEU A 79 -8.38 2.82 0.06
C LEU A 79 -7.24 3.81 0.27
N PHE A 80 -7.16 4.87 -0.53
CA PHE A 80 -6.06 5.84 -0.44
C PHE A 80 -6.14 6.71 0.83
N VAL A 81 -7.33 6.99 1.36
CA VAL A 81 -7.49 7.61 2.69
C VAL A 81 -6.94 6.70 3.79
N LEU A 82 -7.30 5.41 3.78
CA LEU A 82 -6.79 4.45 4.75
C LEU A 82 -5.27 4.29 4.65
N LEU A 83 -4.72 4.22 3.44
CA LEU A 83 -3.27 4.17 3.23
C LEU A 83 -2.56 5.43 3.73
N ALA A 84 -3.13 6.62 3.49
CA ALA A 84 -2.59 7.87 4.01
C ALA A 84 -2.58 7.90 5.54
N LEU A 85 -3.68 7.51 6.18
CA LEU A 85 -3.79 7.45 7.64
C LEU A 85 -2.84 6.42 8.24
N ALA A 86 -2.79 5.20 7.68
CA ALA A 86 -1.88 4.15 8.11
C ALA A 86 -0.42 4.61 8.04
N ARG A 87 -0.06 5.38 7.01
CA ARG A 87 1.27 5.96 6.86
C ARG A 87 1.54 7.08 7.86
N TYR A 88 0.59 8.00 8.04
CA TYR A 88 0.71 9.14 8.95
C TYR A 88 0.93 8.70 10.40
N PHE A 89 0.16 7.72 10.87
CA PHE A 89 0.30 7.19 12.23
C PHE A 89 1.44 6.20 12.39
N ASN A 90 2.21 5.93 11.33
CA ASN A 90 3.21 4.87 11.30
C ASN A 90 2.63 3.53 11.80
N ALA A 91 1.35 3.28 11.51
CA ALA A 91 0.60 2.14 12.03
C ALA A 91 1.23 0.81 11.63
N GLU A 92 1.92 0.80 10.48
CA GLU A 92 2.73 -0.32 10.01
C GLU A 92 3.86 -0.68 10.99
N GLU A 93 4.62 0.31 11.45
CA GLU A 93 5.72 0.09 12.40
C GLU A 93 5.18 -0.41 13.74
N MET A 94 4.09 0.21 14.22
CA MET A 94 3.45 -0.20 15.47
C MET A 94 2.94 -1.64 15.39
N LEU A 95 2.23 -1.99 14.32
CA LEU A 95 1.71 -3.34 14.11
C LEU A 95 2.85 -4.37 13.98
N ARG A 96 3.91 -4.04 13.23
CA ARG A 96 5.09 -4.91 13.07
C ARG A 96 5.79 -5.16 14.40
N ASN A 97 5.98 -4.12 15.20
CA ASN A 97 6.62 -4.24 16.50
C ASN A 97 5.75 -5.04 17.48
N HIS A 98 4.43 -4.81 17.47
CA HIS A 98 3.49 -5.59 18.27
C HIS A 98 3.53 -7.07 17.88
N LEU A 99 3.41 -7.40 16.58
CA LEU A 99 3.48 -8.78 16.08
C LEU A 99 4.81 -9.45 16.43
N ARG A 100 5.94 -8.74 16.30
CA ARG A 100 7.26 -9.28 16.66
C ARG A 100 7.35 -9.58 18.16
N GLN A 101 6.85 -8.68 19.00
CA GLN A 101 6.82 -8.87 20.45
C GLN A 101 5.95 -10.07 20.84
N THR A 102 4.76 -10.21 20.25
CA THR A 102 3.87 -11.36 20.48
C THR A 102 4.49 -12.68 20.01
N LEU A 103 5.18 -12.67 18.86
CA LEU A 103 5.85 -13.88 18.36
C LEU A 103 7.02 -14.29 19.26
N TRP A 104 7.77 -13.33 19.80
CA TRP A 104 8.83 -13.59 20.76
C TRP A 104 8.30 -14.10 22.09
N SER A 105 7.27 -13.48 22.65
CA SER A 105 6.74 -13.88 23.96
C SER A 105 6.18 -15.31 23.96
N ASN A 106 5.70 -15.78 22.81
CA ASN A 106 5.16 -17.13 22.66
C ASN A 106 6.21 -18.19 22.26
N GLY A 107 7.48 -17.81 22.05
CA GLY A 107 8.52 -18.75 21.58
C GLY A 107 8.29 -19.27 20.15
N ILE A 108 7.39 -18.65 19.38
CA ILE A 108 6.96 -19.12 18.05
C ILE A 108 7.94 -18.66 16.95
N PHE A 109 9.01 -17.95 17.30
CA PHE A 109 9.89 -17.29 16.34
C PHE A 109 10.56 -18.27 15.34
N ASP A 110 10.78 -19.51 15.76
CA ASP A 110 11.34 -20.57 14.93
C ASP A 110 10.34 -21.07 13.88
N HIS A 111 9.03 -20.99 14.15
CA HIS A 111 7.95 -21.39 13.25
C HIS A 111 7.40 -20.25 12.37
N ARG A 112 8.07 -19.10 12.31
CA ARG A 112 7.61 -17.91 11.55
C ARG A 112 7.15 -18.21 10.12
N ARG A 113 7.80 -19.14 9.42
CA ARG A 113 7.48 -19.51 8.03
C ARG A 113 6.12 -20.20 7.90
N GLU A 114 5.71 -20.94 8.93
CA GLU A 114 4.42 -21.67 8.93
C GLU A 114 3.25 -20.70 9.05
N TYR A 115 3.40 -19.61 9.82
CA TYR A 115 2.38 -18.57 9.96
C TYR A 115 2.37 -17.55 8.83
N GLN A 116 3.52 -17.26 8.20
CA GLN A 116 3.59 -16.31 7.09
C GLN A 116 2.91 -16.83 5.82
N ARG A 117 3.08 -18.12 5.50
CA ARG A 117 2.51 -18.74 4.29
C ARG A 117 0.99 -18.54 4.15
N PRO A 118 0.14 -18.86 5.15
CA PRO A 118 -1.31 -18.67 5.03
C PRO A 118 -1.69 -17.20 4.91
N VAL A 119 -0.97 -16.28 5.56
CA VAL A 119 -1.23 -14.83 5.43
C VAL A 119 -0.89 -14.34 4.02
N VAL A 120 0.27 -14.70 3.47
CA VAL A 120 0.63 -14.37 2.07
C VAL A 120 -0.41 -14.95 1.12
N ALA A 121 -0.81 -16.21 1.31
CA ALA A 121 -1.80 -16.86 0.48
C ALA A 121 -3.16 -16.13 0.55
N ALA A 122 -3.62 -15.75 1.75
CA ALA A 122 -4.86 -15.00 1.93
C ALA A 122 -4.81 -13.64 1.23
N VAL A 123 -3.69 -12.92 1.32
CA VAL A 123 -3.48 -11.64 0.62
C VAL A 123 -3.48 -11.83 -0.90
N LEU A 124 -2.78 -12.84 -1.41
CA LEU A 124 -2.75 -13.17 -2.84
C LEU A 124 -4.13 -13.56 -3.37
N VAL A 125 -4.87 -14.38 -2.64
CA VAL A 125 -6.23 -14.81 -3.00
C VAL A 125 -7.18 -13.61 -2.97
N ALA A 126 -7.10 -12.75 -1.95
CA ALA A 126 -7.90 -11.53 -1.90
C ALA A 126 -7.59 -10.59 -3.07
N ALA A 127 -6.31 -10.37 -3.38
CA ALA A 127 -5.89 -9.55 -4.52
C ALA A 127 -6.38 -10.15 -5.85
N ALA A 128 -6.26 -11.46 -6.03
CA ALA A 128 -6.75 -12.17 -7.20
C ALA A 128 -8.29 -12.11 -7.31
N ALA A 129 -9.01 -12.25 -6.19
CA ALA A 129 -10.46 -12.14 -6.16
C ALA A 129 -10.93 -10.73 -6.54
N VAL A 130 -10.30 -9.68 -6.00
CA VAL A 130 -10.60 -8.30 -6.42
C VAL A 130 -10.26 -8.09 -7.89
N GLY A 131 -9.12 -8.60 -8.36
CA GLY A 131 -8.74 -8.55 -9.77
C GLY A 131 -9.71 -9.29 -10.69
N PHE A 132 -10.24 -10.44 -10.26
CA PHE A 132 -11.22 -11.23 -11.01
C PHE A 132 -12.60 -10.57 -11.04
N LEU A 133 -13.07 -10.06 -9.90
CA LEU A 133 -14.32 -9.31 -9.81
C LEU A 133 -14.24 -8.00 -10.61
N ALA A 134 -13.07 -7.38 -10.63
CA ALA A 134 -12.75 -6.24 -11.49
C ALA A 134 -12.74 -6.62 -12.97
N TRP A 135 -12.27 -7.82 -13.31
CA TRP A 135 -12.18 -8.32 -14.69
C TRP A 135 -13.54 -8.64 -15.29
N HIS A 136 -14.49 -9.16 -14.52
CA HIS A 136 -15.81 -9.55 -15.01
C HIS A 136 -16.57 -8.44 -15.79
N PRO A 137 -16.68 -7.18 -15.30
CA PRO A 137 -17.26 -6.09 -16.09
C PRO A 137 -16.36 -5.63 -17.26
N LEU A 138 -15.07 -5.94 -17.23
CA LEU A 138 -14.10 -5.58 -18.27
C LEU A 138 -14.07 -6.60 -19.44
N ALA A 139 -14.39 -7.86 -19.17
CA ALA A 139 -14.34 -8.97 -20.11
C ALA A 139 -15.45 -8.94 -21.17
N GLY A 140 -16.54 -8.20 -20.94
CA GLY A 140 -17.65 -8.04 -21.89
C GLY A 140 -17.33 -7.22 -23.16
N GLY A 141 -16.05 -6.91 -23.40
CA GLY A 141 -15.58 -5.99 -24.44
C GLY A 141 -15.83 -4.54 -24.01
N LEU A 142 -14.76 -3.75 -23.80
CA LEU A 142 -14.88 -2.34 -23.42
C LEU A 142 -14.62 -1.42 -24.62
N PRO A 143 -15.60 -1.19 -25.50
CA PRO A 143 -15.54 -0.05 -26.38
C PRO A 143 -15.81 1.22 -25.54
N GLY A 144 -14.79 1.76 -24.88
CA GLY A 144 -14.96 2.97 -24.09
C GLY A 144 -13.68 3.50 -23.44
N ARG A 145 -13.22 4.68 -23.87
CA ARG A 145 -12.06 5.38 -23.28
C ARG A 145 -12.23 5.63 -21.77
N ARG A 146 -13.48 5.75 -21.29
CA ARG A 146 -13.85 5.90 -19.87
C ARG A 146 -13.56 4.61 -19.10
N ASN A 147 -14.03 3.49 -19.62
CA ASN A 147 -13.92 2.20 -18.95
C ASN A 147 -12.46 1.77 -18.81
N VAL A 148 -11.63 2.04 -19.84
CA VAL A 148 -10.18 1.80 -19.77
C VAL A 148 -9.53 2.61 -18.64
N ALA A 149 -9.92 3.87 -18.45
CA ALA A 149 -9.39 4.68 -17.35
C ALA A 149 -9.78 4.09 -15.98
N VAL A 150 -11.03 3.69 -15.80
CA VAL A 150 -11.49 3.05 -14.55
C VAL A 150 -10.78 1.71 -14.31
N ALA A 151 -10.58 0.91 -15.37
CA ALA A 151 -9.87 -0.35 -15.32
C ALA A 151 -8.42 -0.20 -14.85
N LEU A 152 -7.69 0.77 -15.43
CA LEU A 152 -6.32 1.08 -15.04
C LEU A 152 -6.23 1.57 -13.60
N ALA A 153 -7.18 2.42 -13.18
CA ALA A 153 -7.25 2.89 -11.80
C ALA A 153 -7.50 1.73 -10.81
N LEU A 154 -8.40 0.81 -11.16
CA LEU A 154 -8.68 -0.36 -10.33
C LEU A 154 -7.50 -1.32 -10.27
N ALA A 155 -6.87 -1.62 -11.40
CA ALA A 155 -5.64 -2.42 -11.46
C ALA A 155 -4.54 -1.80 -10.58
N GLY A 156 -4.39 -0.48 -10.61
CA GLY A 156 -3.48 0.24 -9.72
C GLY A 156 -3.87 0.13 -8.24
N GLY A 157 -5.15 0.27 -7.90
CA GLY A 157 -5.63 0.09 -6.53
C GLY A 157 -5.38 -1.32 -5.97
N VAL A 158 -5.64 -2.35 -6.77
CA VAL A 158 -5.32 -3.75 -6.43
C VAL A 158 -3.81 -3.94 -6.29
N GLY A 159 -3.02 -3.36 -7.20
CA GLY A 159 -1.57 -3.35 -7.11
C GLY A 159 -1.06 -2.73 -5.81
N MET A 160 -1.66 -1.62 -5.35
CA MET A 160 -1.30 -1.01 -4.06
C MET A 160 -1.63 -1.92 -2.89
N LEU A 161 -2.83 -2.52 -2.85
CA LEU A 161 -3.19 -3.47 -1.80
C LEU A 161 -2.21 -4.65 -1.74
N PHE A 162 -1.83 -5.17 -2.90
CA PHE A 162 -0.87 -6.24 -3.01
C PHE A 162 0.51 -5.83 -2.47
N LEU A 163 1.03 -4.67 -2.87
CA LEU A 163 2.31 -4.15 -2.37
C LEU A 163 2.28 -3.86 -0.87
N THR A 164 1.21 -3.27 -0.35
CA THR A 164 1.04 -3.01 1.08
C THR A 164 0.97 -4.32 1.87
N GLY A 165 0.24 -5.32 1.37
CA GLY A 165 0.19 -6.65 1.99
C GLY A 165 1.55 -7.34 2.02
N LEU A 166 2.28 -7.33 0.89
CA LEU A 166 3.66 -7.82 0.85
C LEU A 166 4.58 -7.09 1.83
N ARG A 167 4.40 -5.78 1.98
CA ARG A 167 5.16 -4.97 2.93
C ARG A 167 4.90 -5.40 4.38
N HIS A 168 3.68 -5.79 4.74
CA HIS A 168 3.37 -6.28 6.08
C HIS A 168 3.90 -7.69 6.36
N VAL A 169 3.97 -8.57 5.35
CA VAL A 169 4.42 -9.95 5.54
C VAL A 169 5.93 -10.11 5.36
N SER A 170 6.59 -9.19 4.64
CA SER A 170 8.05 -9.18 4.51
C SER A 170 8.71 -9.00 5.86
N LEU A 171 9.36 -10.05 6.32
CA LEU A 171 10.22 -10.01 7.50
C LEU A 171 11.66 -10.43 7.19
N HIS A 172 12.05 -10.76 5.95
CA HIS A 172 13.48 -10.95 5.58
C HIS A 172 13.80 -11.11 4.08
N ALA A 173 13.01 -11.84 3.27
CA ALA A 173 13.42 -12.14 1.89
C ALA A 173 13.10 -11.02 0.89
N VAL A 174 11.95 -10.37 1.06
CA VAL A 174 11.60 -9.18 0.31
C VAL A 174 12.41 -7.99 0.82
N ASP A 175 12.76 -7.92 2.11
CA ASP A 175 13.59 -6.83 2.65
C ASP A 175 14.93 -6.67 1.91
N ALA A 176 15.60 -7.77 1.52
CA ALA A 176 16.83 -7.68 0.73
C ALA A 176 16.61 -7.10 -0.68
N LEU A 177 15.45 -7.36 -1.29
CA LEU A 177 15.08 -6.87 -2.62
C LEU A 177 14.48 -5.45 -2.57
N LEU A 178 13.74 -5.12 -1.51
CA LEU A 178 13.01 -3.87 -1.31
C LEU A 178 13.87 -2.78 -0.66
N TYR A 179 14.75 -3.16 0.27
CA TYR A 179 15.74 -2.28 0.95
C TYR A 179 17.16 -2.45 0.41
N GLY A 180 17.35 -3.25 -0.65
CA GLY A 180 18.54 -3.16 -1.48
C GLY A 180 18.76 -1.73 -2.00
N PRO A 181 19.94 -1.41 -2.54
CA PRO A 181 20.34 -0.04 -2.90
C PRO A 181 19.38 0.67 -3.86
N ALA A 182 18.55 -0.08 -4.58
CA ALA A 182 17.62 0.43 -5.59
C ALA A 182 16.31 1.04 -5.05
N LYS A 183 15.99 0.98 -3.73
CA LYS A 183 14.73 1.54 -3.16
C LYS A 183 13.48 1.25 -4.01
N LEU A 184 13.41 0.06 -4.62
CA LEU A 184 12.39 -0.31 -5.62
C LEU A 184 10.97 -0.14 -5.09
N ASN A 185 10.78 -0.32 -3.79
CA ASN A 185 9.54 -0.06 -3.08
C ASN A 185 8.92 1.31 -3.42
N ILE A 186 9.74 2.36 -3.36
CA ILE A 186 9.30 3.74 -3.55
C ILE A 186 8.91 3.96 -5.01
N VAL A 187 9.65 3.34 -5.93
CA VAL A 187 9.37 3.43 -7.37
C VAL A 187 8.07 2.72 -7.69
N PHE A 188 7.81 1.53 -7.13
CA PHE A 188 6.57 0.81 -7.35
C PHE A 188 5.37 1.49 -6.68
N GLU A 189 5.48 1.87 -5.40
CA GLU A 189 4.41 2.57 -4.67
C GLU A 189 4.07 3.90 -5.36
N GLY A 190 5.09 4.71 -5.68
CA GLY A 190 4.93 5.97 -6.38
C GLY A 190 4.38 5.78 -7.79
N GLY A 191 4.92 4.83 -8.56
CA GLY A 191 4.49 4.56 -9.93
C GLY A 191 3.03 4.09 -10.01
N ILE A 192 2.62 3.20 -9.11
CA ILE A 192 1.23 2.73 -9.05
C ILE A 192 0.29 3.85 -8.58
N ALA A 193 0.67 4.62 -7.55
CA ALA A 193 -0.13 5.76 -7.11
C ALA A 193 -0.31 6.79 -8.23
N LEU A 194 0.75 7.11 -8.97
CA LEU A 194 0.71 8.00 -10.14
C LEU A 194 -0.17 7.43 -11.26
N LEU A 195 -0.12 6.12 -11.53
CA LEU A 195 -1.00 5.46 -12.49
C LEU A 195 -2.47 5.68 -12.13
N VAL A 196 -2.85 5.48 -10.85
CA VAL A 196 -4.21 5.72 -10.37
C VAL A 196 -4.61 7.19 -10.52
N GLY A 197 -3.73 8.12 -10.14
CA GLY A 197 -3.97 9.56 -10.27
C GLY A 197 -4.15 10.00 -11.73
N MET A 198 -3.28 9.55 -12.62
CA MET A 198 -3.38 9.83 -14.06
C MET A 198 -4.67 9.26 -14.66
N ALA A 199 -5.04 8.04 -14.26
CA ALA A 199 -6.30 7.42 -14.67
C ALA A 199 -7.52 8.22 -14.17
N ALA A 200 -7.50 8.72 -12.93
CA ALA A 200 -8.54 9.58 -12.37
C ALA A 200 -8.67 10.90 -13.14
N VAL A 201 -7.55 11.61 -13.38
CA VAL A 201 -7.55 12.86 -14.15
C VAL A 201 -8.06 12.64 -15.57
N ARG A 202 -7.62 11.56 -16.22
CA ARG A 202 -8.09 11.19 -17.57
C ARG A 202 -9.59 10.89 -17.57
N TYR A 203 -10.08 10.12 -16.60
CA TYR A 203 -11.51 9.84 -16.45
C TYR A 203 -12.33 11.13 -16.28
N ILE A 204 -11.88 12.02 -15.40
CA ILE A 204 -12.50 13.33 -15.16
C ILE A 204 -12.61 14.14 -16.46
N ARG A 205 -11.54 14.24 -17.25
CA ARG A 205 -11.55 14.97 -18.53
C ARG A 205 -12.53 14.37 -19.55
N ILE A 206 -12.53 13.05 -19.70
CA ILE A 206 -13.40 12.35 -20.65
C ILE A 206 -14.88 12.49 -20.28
N VAL A 207 -15.21 12.38 -18.98
CA VAL A 207 -16.61 12.47 -18.52
C VAL A 207 -17.10 13.91 -18.44
N SER A 208 -16.20 14.87 -18.18
CA SER A 208 -16.55 16.30 -18.17
C SER A 208 -16.64 16.92 -19.56
N GLY A 209 -16.21 16.21 -20.61
CA GLY A 209 -16.20 16.72 -21.98
C GLY A 209 -15.06 17.70 -22.28
N THR A 210 -14.08 17.84 -21.39
CA THR A 210 -12.91 18.72 -21.55
C THR A 210 -11.72 18.01 -22.21
N ASP A 211 -11.94 16.82 -22.77
CA ASP A 211 -10.89 16.05 -23.42
C ASP A 211 -10.57 16.64 -24.80
N PRO A 212 -9.36 17.22 -25.01
CA PRO A 212 -9.00 17.85 -26.27
C PRO A 212 -8.99 16.85 -27.44
N LEU A 213 -8.81 15.55 -27.15
CA LEU A 213 -8.83 14.50 -28.18
C LEU A 213 -10.25 14.24 -28.72
N SER A 214 -11.30 14.69 -28.02
CA SER A 214 -12.68 14.54 -28.49
C SER A 214 -13.06 15.54 -29.58
N ALA A 215 -12.34 16.66 -29.70
CA ALA A 215 -12.66 17.74 -30.66
C ALA A 215 -12.25 17.42 -32.10
N LYS A 216 -11.56 16.29 -32.34
CA LYS A 216 -10.90 15.99 -33.61
C LYS A 216 -11.62 14.99 -34.51
N LYS A 217 -12.87 14.61 -34.21
CA LYS A 217 -13.66 13.76 -35.12
C LYS A 217 -14.31 14.70 -36.16
N PRO A 218 -13.81 14.76 -37.42
CA PRO A 218 -14.49 15.53 -38.46
C PRO A 218 -15.91 14.98 -38.65
N PRO A 219 -16.89 15.83 -39.03
CA PRO A 219 -18.22 15.35 -39.36
C PRO A 219 -18.08 14.30 -40.47
N GLU A 220 -18.60 13.10 -40.23
CA GLU A 220 -18.71 12.07 -41.26
C GLU A 220 -19.72 12.59 -42.28
N GLY A 221 -19.21 13.06 -43.42
CA GLY A 221 -19.98 13.43 -44.60
C GLY A 221 -20.25 12.24 -45.49
#